data_AF-A0A2B7X199-F1
#
_entry.id   AF-A0A2B7X199-F1
#
_cell.length_a   1.000
_cell.length_b   1.000
_cell.length_c   1.000
_cell.angle_alpha   90.00
_cell.angle_beta   90.00
_cell.angle_gamma   90.00
#
_symmetry.space_group_name_H-M   'P 1'
#
loop_
_entity.id
_entity.type
_entity.pdbx_description
1 polymer ?
#
loop_
_entity_poly.entity_id
_entity_poly.type
_entity_poly.pdbx_seq_one_letter_code
_entity_poly.pdbx_strand_id
1 'polypeptide(L)'
;MRLLSTLPALLGLLSLLASAEHTSNWAVLVSTSRFWFNYRHLANVLSLYRTVKRLGIPDSQIILMLPDDMACNPRNAFPGTVYNNADRALDLYGDNIEVDYRGYEVTVESFIRLLTDRLGDDVPRSKRLGSDAGSNVLVYMTGHGGDQFLKFQDSEEIGAWDLADAFGQMWEKKRYRELLFMIDTCQANTMYTHFYSPNIIATGSSALSQSSYSHHADSDVGVAVIDRWTYYILEFLETQVTNQSSKRTLGDLFDSYDESKIHSQPGVRWDLFPGGEAEGRQRIVMDFFGNVQNVDVEGNHGNATADANSLREDLVAIAKLVEEWRRQEPQVHAQSAPESSSNGTSDGETRQDNTGTASKISPAAMKMDDSNGWKNRLVGLSVLTSLGAVWFAGSLLGKS
;
A
#
# COMPACT_ATOMS: atom_id res chain seq x y z
N MET A 1 62.53 -14.72 3.45
CA MET A 1 61.21 -15.36 3.59
C MET A 1 60.44 -14.76 4.75
N ARG A 2 59.81 -13.58 4.59
CA ARG A 2 58.79 -13.05 5.51
C ARG A 2 57.98 -11.98 4.76
N LEU A 3 56.93 -12.42 4.07
CA LEU A 3 55.99 -11.55 3.35
C LEU A 3 54.74 -12.37 3.04
N LEU A 4 54.01 -12.84 4.07
CA LEU A 4 52.78 -13.63 3.89
C LEU A 4 51.95 -13.71 5.18
N SER A 5 51.75 -12.59 5.89
CA SER A 5 50.81 -12.58 7.04
C SER A 5 49.88 -11.38 7.11
N THR A 6 49.79 -10.54 6.08
CA THR A 6 48.92 -9.34 6.11
C THR A 6 47.65 -9.46 5.28
N LEU A 7 47.38 -10.58 4.61
CA LEU A 7 46.21 -10.72 3.74
C LEU A 7 44.86 -11.09 4.42
N PRO A 8 44.75 -11.69 5.61
CA PRO A 8 43.43 -11.98 6.17
C PRO A 8 42.81 -10.79 6.93
N ALA A 9 43.57 -9.74 7.24
CA ALA A 9 43.04 -8.55 7.92
C ALA A 9 42.34 -7.56 6.97
N LEU A 10 42.61 -7.64 5.66
CA LEU A 10 42.05 -6.71 4.67
C LEU A 10 40.67 -7.14 4.14
N LEU A 11 40.32 -8.43 4.22
CA LEU A 11 38.97 -8.91 3.87
C LEU A 11 37.94 -8.73 4.99
N GLY A 12 38.36 -8.53 6.23
CA GLY A 12 37.45 -8.22 7.35
C GLY A 12 37.03 -6.75 7.43
N LEU A 13 37.69 -5.86 6.68
CA LEU A 13 37.41 -4.42 6.69
C LEU A 13 36.52 -3.93 5.53
N LEU A 14 36.28 -4.76 4.51
CA LEU A 14 35.45 -4.38 3.36
C LEU A 14 33.95 -4.71 3.51
N SER A 15 33.54 -5.37 4.60
CA SER A 15 32.15 -5.77 4.83
C SER A 15 31.32 -4.78 5.66
N LEU A 16 31.86 -3.58 5.97
CA LEU A 16 31.22 -2.63 6.89
C LEU A 16 30.57 -1.39 6.24
N LEU A 17 30.52 -1.30 4.91
CA LEU A 17 29.91 -0.16 4.19
C LEU A 17 29.07 -0.61 2.99
N ALA A 18 28.45 -1.79 3.06
CA ALA A 18 27.33 -2.06 2.16
C ALA A 18 26.12 -1.27 2.69
N SER A 19 25.91 -0.07 2.17
CA SER A 19 24.61 0.59 2.31
C SER A 19 23.55 -0.38 1.80
N ALA A 20 22.60 -0.75 2.65
CA ALA A 20 21.54 -1.65 2.26
C ALA A 20 20.78 -1.04 1.07
N GLU A 21 20.63 -1.81 0.00
CA GLU A 21 19.90 -1.39 -1.18
C GLU A 21 18.40 -1.29 -0.85
N HIS A 22 17.75 -0.19 -1.24
CA HIS A 22 16.69 -0.20 -2.25
C HIS A 22 15.63 -1.32 -2.38
N THR A 23 15.23 -2.13 -1.39
CA THR A 23 14.42 -3.33 -1.72
C THR A 23 12.90 -3.18 -1.71
N SER A 24 12.30 -2.44 -0.77
CA SER A 24 10.82 -2.35 -0.69
C SER A 24 10.33 -1.11 0.04
N ASN A 25 9.04 -0.81 -0.10
CA ASN A 25 8.36 0.28 0.62
C ASN A 25 7.20 -0.30 1.43
N TRP A 26 7.08 0.14 2.68
CA TRP A 26 5.99 -0.23 3.59
C TRP A 26 5.28 1.03 4.10
N ALA A 27 3.97 0.93 4.31
CA ALA A 27 3.19 2.01 4.91
C ALA A 27 2.48 1.52 6.17
N VAL A 28 2.53 2.31 7.24
CA VAL A 28 1.76 2.10 8.47
C VAL A 28 0.88 3.32 8.66
N LEU A 29 -0.42 3.16 8.46
CA LEU A 29 -1.40 4.25 8.41
C LEU A 29 -2.38 4.10 9.58
N VAL A 30 -2.36 5.04 10.51
CA VAL A 30 -3.04 4.91 11.80
C VAL A 30 -3.98 6.08 12.06
N SER A 31 -5.28 5.78 12.14
CA SER A 31 -6.23 6.70 12.78
C SER A 31 -6.28 6.33 14.26
N THR A 32 -6.21 7.32 15.13
CA THR A 32 -6.18 7.06 16.59
C THR A 32 -7.46 7.49 17.29
N SER A 33 -8.35 8.18 16.57
CA SER A 33 -9.58 8.73 17.14
C SER A 33 -10.83 7.94 16.73
N ARG A 34 -11.73 7.76 17.69
CA ARG A 34 -13.03 7.09 17.51
C ARG A 34 -14.18 8.10 17.58
N PHE A 35 -15.40 7.62 17.33
CA PHE A 35 -16.65 8.39 17.33
C PHE A 35 -16.86 9.29 16.11
N TRP A 36 -18.15 9.51 15.79
CA TRP A 36 -18.59 10.21 14.58
C TRP A 36 -18.01 11.61 14.39
N PHE A 37 -17.84 12.37 15.46
CA PHE A 37 -17.28 13.74 15.38
C PHE A 37 -15.80 13.78 14.96
N ASN A 38 -15.13 12.62 14.94
CA ASN A 38 -13.75 12.45 14.48
C ASN A 38 -13.65 11.79 13.10
N TYR A 39 -14.75 11.80 12.32
CA TYR A 39 -14.82 11.25 10.96
C TYR A 39 -13.57 11.56 10.11
N ARG A 40 -13.13 12.83 10.12
CA ARG A 40 -11.95 13.29 9.37
C ARG A 40 -10.68 12.50 9.61
N HIS A 41 -10.40 12.02 10.82
CA HIS A 41 -9.15 11.29 11.11
C HIS A 41 -9.14 9.93 10.39
N LEU A 42 -10.31 9.27 10.30
CA LEU A 42 -10.44 8.06 9.48
C LEU A 42 -10.35 8.39 7.99
N ALA A 43 -11.03 9.44 7.53
CA ALA A 43 -10.99 9.85 6.12
C ALA A 43 -9.58 10.27 5.65
N ASN A 44 -8.80 10.95 6.49
CA ASN A 44 -7.38 11.28 6.26
C ASN A 44 -6.57 10.01 5.93
N VAL A 45 -6.68 9.00 6.80
CA VAL A 45 -5.96 7.73 6.67
C VAL A 45 -6.40 6.96 5.44
N LEU A 46 -7.71 6.91 5.15
CA LEU A 46 -8.21 6.27 3.93
C LEU A 46 -7.75 6.99 2.66
N SER A 47 -7.64 8.32 2.71
CA SER A 47 -7.14 9.12 1.58
C SER A 47 -5.67 8.80 1.28
N LEU A 48 -4.84 8.68 2.32
CA LEU A 48 -3.45 8.24 2.14
C LEU A 48 -3.33 6.77 1.73
N TYR A 49 -4.16 5.88 2.28
CA TYR A 49 -4.23 4.47 1.86
C TYR A 49 -4.48 4.36 0.36
N ARG A 50 -5.47 5.10 -0.16
CA ARG A 50 -5.73 5.16 -1.60
C ARG A 50 -4.57 5.74 -2.39
N THR A 51 -3.89 6.74 -1.84
CA THR A 51 -2.74 7.37 -2.49
C THR A 51 -1.58 6.38 -2.64
N VAL A 52 -1.20 5.67 -1.58
CA VAL A 52 -0.11 4.68 -1.64
C VAL A 52 -0.46 3.51 -2.55
N LYS A 53 -1.72 3.05 -2.55
CA LYS A 53 -2.19 2.01 -3.49
C LYS A 53 -2.16 2.48 -4.94
N ARG A 54 -2.61 3.70 -5.22
CA ARG A 54 -2.55 4.31 -6.56
C ARG A 54 -1.11 4.40 -7.06
N LEU A 55 -0.17 4.69 -6.16
CA LEU A 55 1.27 4.74 -6.44
C LEU A 55 1.95 3.36 -6.40
N GLY A 56 1.18 2.30 -6.16
CA GLY A 56 1.55 0.91 -6.43
C GLY A 56 1.99 0.10 -5.23
N ILE A 57 1.98 0.63 -4.01
CA ILE A 57 2.25 -0.21 -2.81
C ILE A 57 1.11 -1.23 -2.67
N PRO A 58 1.40 -2.54 -2.65
CA PRO A 58 0.37 -3.57 -2.50
C PRO A 58 -0.14 -3.63 -1.05
N ASP A 59 -1.37 -4.15 -0.85
CA ASP A 59 -1.97 -4.27 0.49
C ASP A 59 -1.13 -5.09 1.45
N SER A 60 -0.40 -6.10 0.96
CA SER A 60 0.54 -6.89 1.76
C SER A 60 1.70 -6.08 2.36
N GLN A 61 1.88 -4.82 1.94
CA GLN A 61 2.88 -3.87 2.44
C GLN A 61 2.27 -2.63 3.09
N ILE A 62 0.94 -2.60 3.28
CA ILE A 62 0.24 -1.50 3.95
C ILE A 62 -0.41 -2.07 5.20
N ILE A 63 -0.07 -1.50 6.35
CA ILE A 63 -0.75 -1.80 7.62
C ILE A 63 -1.74 -0.67 7.90
N LEU A 64 -3.02 -1.00 7.90
CA LEU A 64 -4.11 -0.05 8.11
C LEU A 64 -4.79 -0.27 9.46
N MET A 65 -4.77 0.76 10.32
CA MET A 65 -5.37 0.72 11.66
C MET A 65 -6.51 1.73 11.77
N LEU A 66 -7.75 1.24 11.89
CA LEU A 66 -8.97 2.06 12.00
C LEU A 66 -9.73 1.73 13.30
N PRO A 67 -9.83 2.68 14.24
CA PRO A 67 -10.39 2.44 15.58
C PRO A 67 -11.93 2.48 15.60
N ASP A 68 -12.55 2.82 14.48
CA ASP A 68 -14.01 2.88 14.32
C ASP A 68 -14.35 2.66 12.83
N ASP A 69 -15.63 2.38 12.55
CA ASP A 69 -16.13 2.20 11.17
C ASP A 69 -17.17 3.28 10.86
N MET A 70 -16.73 4.34 10.17
CA MET A 70 -17.62 5.43 9.76
C MET A 70 -18.55 5.02 8.62
N ALA A 71 -18.16 4.05 7.79
CA ALA A 71 -19.00 3.57 6.68
C ALA A 71 -20.26 2.86 7.21
N CYS A 72 -20.13 2.10 8.30
CA CYS A 72 -21.23 1.37 8.95
C CYS A 72 -21.89 2.14 10.12
N ASN A 73 -21.52 3.39 10.37
CA ASN A 73 -22.07 4.16 11.49
C ASN A 73 -23.54 4.53 11.23
N PRO A 74 -24.47 4.36 12.20
CA PRO A 74 -25.87 4.75 12.02
C PRO A 74 -26.12 6.24 11.75
N ARG A 75 -25.13 7.10 12.04
CA ARG A 75 -25.18 8.54 11.73
C ARG A 75 -24.79 8.84 10.29
N ASN A 76 -24.19 7.88 9.58
CA ASN A 76 -23.77 8.09 8.20
C ASN A 76 -25.00 8.11 7.29
N ALA A 77 -25.27 9.28 6.70
CA ALA A 77 -26.33 9.45 5.71
C ALA A 77 -26.07 8.64 4.42
N PHE A 78 -24.84 8.18 4.19
CA PHE A 78 -24.40 7.41 3.03
C PHE A 78 -23.80 6.07 3.46
N PRO A 79 -24.64 5.06 3.78
CA PRO A 79 -24.17 3.77 4.29
C PRO A 79 -23.16 3.09 3.37
N GLY A 80 -22.10 2.54 3.96
CA GLY A 80 -21.06 1.80 3.23
C GLY A 80 -20.01 2.69 2.54
N THR A 81 -20.07 4.02 2.72
CA THR A 81 -19.16 4.96 2.04
C THR A 81 -18.50 5.93 3.01
N VAL A 82 -17.32 6.43 2.62
CA VAL A 82 -16.59 7.48 3.33
C VAL A 82 -16.07 8.51 2.34
N TYR A 83 -16.21 9.81 2.61
CA TYR A 83 -15.80 10.89 1.70
C TYR A 83 -14.86 11.88 2.40
N ASN A 84 -13.87 12.43 1.71
CA ASN A 84 -13.01 13.51 2.23
C ASN A 84 -13.37 14.91 1.68
N ASN A 85 -14.41 15.01 0.87
CA ASN A 85 -14.87 16.25 0.27
C ASN A 85 -16.40 16.27 0.12
N ALA A 86 -16.99 17.45 0.16
CA ALA A 86 -18.43 17.67 0.10
C ALA A 86 -19.03 17.38 -1.29
N ASP A 87 -18.22 17.42 -2.35
CA ASP A 87 -18.65 17.01 -3.69
C ASP A 87 -18.85 15.49 -3.81
N ARG A 88 -18.32 14.72 -2.85
CA ARG A 88 -18.41 13.26 -2.74
C ARG A 88 -18.01 12.55 -4.04
N ALA A 89 -17.06 13.13 -4.77
CA ALA A 89 -16.60 12.59 -6.04
C ALA A 89 -15.87 11.25 -5.90
N LEU A 90 -15.35 10.95 -4.69
CA LEU A 90 -14.52 9.79 -4.41
C LEU A 90 -14.93 9.09 -3.11
N ASP A 91 -15.49 7.89 -3.21
CA ASP A 91 -15.65 7.00 -2.05
C ASP A 91 -14.30 6.42 -1.64
N LEU A 92 -13.90 6.71 -0.41
CA LEU A 92 -12.66 6.31 0.20
C LEU A 92 -12.67 4.88 0.73
N TYR A 93 -13.85 4.39 1.12
CA TYR A 93 -13.99 3.05 1.70
C TYR A 93 -13.98 2.01 0.57
N GLY A 94 -14.93 2.09 -0.37
CA GLY A 94 -15.01 1.22 -1.54
C GLY A 94 -14.93 -0.29 -1.23
N ASP A 95 -14.77 -1.09 -2.29
CA ASP A 95 -14.75 -2.56 -2.16
C ASP A 95 -13.36 -3.15 -1.84
N ASN A 96 -12.29 -2.35 -1.96
CA ASN A 96 -10.89 -2.83 -1.98
C ASN A 96 -10.05 -2.32 -0.79
N ILE A 97 -10.69 -2.08 0.35
CA ILE A 97 -10.02 -1.70 1.59
C ILE A 97 -9.69 -2.92 2.46
N GLU A 98 -8.42 -3.09 2.80
CA GLU A 98 -7.95 -4.10 3.73
C GLU A 98 -7.58 -3.42 5.05
N VAL A 99 -8.39 -3.65 6.09
CA VAL A 99 -8.14 -3.08 7.42
C VAL A 99 -7.54 -4.18 8.31
N ASP A 100 -6.30 -3.98 8.76
CA ASP A 100 -5.55 -4.97 9.55
C ASP A 100 -5.92 -4.96 11.02
N TYR A 101 -6.05 -3.76 11.60
CA TYR A 101 -6.47 -3.57 12.99
C TYR A 101 -7.78 -2.78 13.00
N ARG A 102 -8.84 -3.42 13.50
CA ARG A 102 -10.20 -2.85 13.51
C ARG A 102 -10.67 -2.57 14.93
N GLY A 103 -11.32 -1.42 15.13
CA GLY A 103 -12.03 -1.12 16.37
C GLY A 103 -11.12 -1.20 17.58
N TYR A 104 -11.49 -2.06 18.54
CA TYR A 104 -10.76 -2.25 19.80
C TYR A 104 -9.34 -2.80 19.64
N GLU A 105 -8.96 -3.32 18.46
CA GLU A 105 -7.59 -3.77 18.22
C GLU A 105 -6.60 -2.61 18.04
N VAL A 106 -7.08 -1.39 17.82
CA VAL A 106 -6.25 -0.19 17.61
C VAL A 106 -5.84 0.42 18.94
N THR A 107 -4.92 -0.23 19.66
CA THR A 107 -4.39 0.22 20.95
C THR A 107 -2.95 0.70 20.81
N VAL A 108 -2.45 1.43 21.82
CA VAL A 108 -1.03 1.79 21.89
C VAL A 108 -0.16 0.53 21.87
N GLU A 109 -0.56 -0.49 22.63
CA GLU A 109 0.14 -1.77 22.69
C GLU A 109 0.23 -2.47 21.32
N SER A 110 -0.89 -2.57 20.59
CA SER A 110 -0.91 -3.18 19.26
C SER A 110 0.06 -2.47 18.30
N PHE A 111 0.05 -1.14 18.31
CA PHE A 111 0.91 -0.33 17.46
C PHE A 111 2.40 -0.50 17.81
N ILE A 112 2.77 -0.43 19.10
CA ILE A 112 4.16 -0.63 19.53
C ILE A 112 4.63 -2.07 19.22
N ARG A 113 3.79 -3.08 19.46
CA ARG A 113 4.14 -4.48 19.15
C ARG A 113 4.30 -4.72 17.65
N LEU A 114 3.50 -4.06 16.81
CA LEU A 114 3.64 -4.08 15.36
C LEU A 114 5.00 -3.53 14.93
N LEU A 115 5.36 -2.32 15.37
CA LEU A 115 6.62 -1.67 15.01
C LEU A 115 7.83 -2.48 15.49
N THR A 116 7.78 -2.99 16.72
CA THR A 116 8.90 -3.67 17.37
C THR A 116 8.96 -5.18 17.10
N ASP A 117 7.99 -5.73 16.36
CA ASP A 117 7.82 -7.17 16.09
C ASP A 117 7.83 -8.02 17.35
N ARG A 118 6.98 -7.61 18.29
CA ARG A 118 6.72 -8.32 19.55
C ARG A 118 5.33 -8.95 19.52
N LEU A 119 5.05 -9.65 18.43
CA LEU A 119 3.80 -10.33 18.13
C LEU A 119 3.99 -11.85 18.26
N GLY A 120 3.07 -12.55 18.94
CA GLY A 120 3.11 -14.01 19.09
C GLY A 120 2.92 -14.73 17.75
N ASP A 121 3.36 -15.98 17.62
CA ASP A 121 3.37 -16.74 16.37
C ASP A 121 1.98 -16.93 15.73
N ASP A 122 0.93 -16.83 16.53
CA ASP A 122 -0.48 -16.91 16.13
C ASP A 122 -1.00 -15.67 15.40
N VAL A 123 -0.29 -14.54 15.47
CA VAL A 123 -0.68 -13.31 14.77
C VAL A 123 -0.49 -13.49 13.25
N PRO A 124 -1.55 -13.28 12.44
CA PRO A 124 -1.52 -13.52 11.00
C PRO A 124 -0.54 -12.57 10.28
N ARG A 125 -0.05 -12.99 9.10
CA ARG A 125 0.94 -12.22 8.33
C ARG A 125 0.47 -10.82 7.94
N SER A 126 -0.82 -10.63 7.66
CA SER A 126 -1.39 -9.32 7.33
C SER A 126 -1.24 -8.30 8.47
N LYS A 127 -1.23 -8.76 9.73
CA LYS A 127 -1.03 -7.91 10.91
C LYS A 127 0.44 -7.78 11.33
N ARG A 128 1.39 -8.01 10.41
CA ARG A 128 2.82 -7.91 10.70
C ARG A 128 3.49 -6.96 9.73
N LEU A 129 4.25 -6.01 10.28
CA LEU A 129 5.13 -5.16 9.49
C LEU A 129 6.34 -5.97 9.02
N GLY A 130 6.35 -6.41 7.77
CA GLY A 130 7.38 -7.28 7.21
C GLY A 130 8.64 -6.59 6.72
N SER A 131 8.91 -5.35 7.16
CA SER A 131 10.04 -4.54 6.73
C SER A 131 11.38 -5.04 7.28
N ASP A 132 12.44 -4.72 6.56
CA ASP A 132 13.81 -5.16 6.80
C ASP A 132 14.84 -4.03 6.57
N ALA A 133 16.12 -4.38 6.51
CA ALA A 133 17.22 -3.44 6.41
C ALA A 133 17.26 -2.67 5.08
N GLY A 134 16.57 -3.16 4.03
CA GLY A 134 16.46 -2.50 2.72
C GLY A 134 15.13 -1.79 2.51
N SER A 135 14.23 -1.85 3.50
CA SER A 135 12.86 -1.33 3.39
C SER A 135 12.77 0.14 3.80
N ASN A 136 12.13 0.98 2.99
CA ASN A 136 11.69 2.30 3.43
C ASN A 136 10.30 2.20 4.08
N VAL A 137 10.10 2.90 5.19
CA VAL A 137 8.84 2.81 5.96
C VAL A 137 8.22 4.19 6.10
N LEU A 138 7.01 4.36 5.57
CA LEU A 138 6.13 5.49 5.86
C LEU A 138 5.29 5.16 7.08
N VAL A 139 5.36 6.00 8.12
CA VAL A 139 4.46 5.94 9.27
C VAL A 139 3.63 7.22 9.29
N TYR A 140 2.33 7.11 9.03
CA TYR A 140 1.40 8.23 9.12
C TYR A 140 0.42 8.03 10.27
N MET A 141 0.30 9.03 11.13
CA MET A 141 -0.62 9.02 12.26
C MET A 141 -1.49 10.27 12.26
N THR A 142 -2.76 10.14 12.60
CA THR A 142 -3.66 11.28 12.77
C THR A 142 -4.62 11.07 13.94
N GLY A 143 -4.94 12.16 14.63
CA GLY A 143 -5.83 12.15 15.78
C GLY A 143 -5.77 13.40 16.62
N HIS A 144 -6.20 13.26 17.87
CA HIS A 144 -6.10 14.31 18.88
C HIS A 144 -4.87 14.11 19.75
N GLY A 145 -4.16 15.18 20.05
CA GLY A 145 -2.94 15.13 20.84
C GLY A 145 -2.61 16.48 21.43
N GLY A 146 -1.39 16.62 21.92
CA GLY A 146 -0.87 17.84 22.50
C GLY A 146 0.65 17.76 22.64
N ASP A 147 1.21 18.52 23.58
CA ASP A 147 2.66 18.53 23.82
C ASP A 147 3.15 17.13 24.20
N GLN A 148 3.83 16.48 23.27
CA GLN A 148 4.48 15.17 23.39
C GLN A 148 3.56 13.98 23.61
N PHE A 149 2.27 14.08 23.27
CA PHE A 149 1.36 12.91 23.28
C PHE A 149 0.32 12.91 22.15
N LEU A 150 -0.15 11.72 21.81
CA LEU A 150 -1.27 11.47 20.90
C LEU A 150 -2.25 10.49 21.55
N LYS A 151 -3.55 10.81 21.57
CA LYS A 151 -4.60 9.98 22.17
C LYS A 151 -4.98 8.83 21.27
N PHE A 152 -5.10 7.64 21.86
CA PHE A 152 -5.65 6.43 21.24
C PHE A 152 -7.03 6.12 21.82
N GLN A 153 -8.02 5.96 20.94
CA GLN A 153 -9.40 5.61 21.27
C GLN A 153 -10.04 6.47 22.38
N ASP A 154 -9.58 7.70 22.59
CA ASP A 154 -10.04 8.59 23.68
C ASP A 154 -9.84 8.03 25.11
N SER A 155 -8.95 7.04 25.29
CA SER A 155 -8.73 6.36 26.58
C SER A 155 -7.26 6.11 26.93
N GLU A 156 -6.41 5.96 25.93
CA GLU A 156 -4.97 5.78 26.07
C GLU A 156 -4.23 6.93 25.42
N GLU A 157 -2.95 7.09 25.74
CA GLU A 157 -2.06 8.08 25.13
C GLU A 157 -0.73 7.40 24.80
N ILE A 158 -0.19 7.69 23.62
CA ILE A 158 1.20 7.36 23.26
C ILE A 158 2.04 8.63 23.36
N GLY A 159 3.18 8.54 24.02
CA GLY A 159 4.11 9.65 24.17
C GLY A 159 5.14 9.74 23.04
N ALA A 160 5.77 10.92 22.92
CA ALA A 160 6.91 11.12 22.01
C ALA A 160 8.10 10.20 22.34
N TRP A 161 8.30 9.87 23.63
CA TRP A 161 9.32 8.91 24.07
C TRP A 161 9.00 7.47 23.66
N ASP A 162 7.73 7.04 23.75
CA ASP A 162 7.33 5.69 23.33
C ASP A 162 7.59 5.48 21.82
N LEU A 163 7.33 6.50 21.01
CA LEU A 163 7.66 6.48 19.57
C LEU A 163 9.17 6.45 19.34
N ALA A 164 9.94 7.26 20.06
CA ALA A 164 11.40 7.28 19.96
C ALA A 164 11.99 5.90 20.25
N ASP A 165 11.55 5.26 21.35
CA ASP A 165 12.02 3.94 21.77
C ASP A 165 11.57 2.83 20.80
N ALA A 166 10.37 2.94 20.22
CA ALA A 166 9.89 2.01 19.20
C ALA A 166 10.74 2.09 17.93
N PHE A 167 11.03 3.30 17.44
CA PHE A 167 11.91 3.51 16.29
C PHE A 167 13.37 3.13 16.61
N GLY A 168 13.82 3.31 17.86
CA GLY A 168 15.07 2.75 18.39
C GLY A 168 15.15 1.24 18.21
N GLN A 169 14.14 0.52 18.66
CA GLN A 169 14.06 -0.93 18.51
C GLN A 169 13.95 -1.38 17.04
N MET A 170 13.23 -0.64 16.20
CA MET A 170 13.19 -0.91 14.77
C MET A 170 14.57 -0.79 14.13
N TRP A 171 15.33 0.26 14.49
CA TRP A 171 16.69 0.48 13.99
C TRP A 171 17.64 -0.64 14.43
N GLU A 172 17.66 -0.97 15.73
CA GLU A 172 18.50 -2.04 16.28
C GLU A 172 18.23 -3.40 15.63
N LYS A 173 16.95 -3.68 15.34
CA LYS A 173 16.50 -4.89 14.65
C LYS A 173 16.61 -4.81 13.13
N LYS A 174 17.16 -3.73 12.57
CA LYS A 174 17.30 -3.48 11.14
C LYS A 174 15.99 -3.65 10.36
N ARG A 175 14.92 -3.02 10.85
CA ARG A 175 13.58 -3.09 10.26
C ARG A 175 13.24 -1.94 9.32
N TYR A 176 14.16 -1.01 9.11
CA TYR A 176 14.04 0.01 8.09
C TYR A 176 15.43 0.41 7.60
N ARG A 177 15.51 0.83 6.34
CA ARG A 177 16.62 1.58 5.78
C ARG A 177 16.43 3.06 6.05
N GLU A 178 15.29 3.61 5.63
CA GLU A 178 14.88 4.99 5.87
C GLU A 178 13.43 5.03 6.36
N LEU A 179 13.11 5.97 7.24
CA LEU A 179 11.77 6.11 7.81
C LEU A 179 11.27 7.54 7.62
N LEU A 180 10.07 7.67 7.06
CA LEU A 180 9.34 8.93 6.98
C LEU A 180 8.20 8.90 7.99
N PHE A 181 8.30 9.71 9.03
CA PHE A 181 7.27 9.87 10.05
C PHE A 181 6.43 11.12 9.76
N MET A 182 5.13 10.96 9.60
CA MET A 182 4.17 12.03 9.31
C MET A 182 3.06 12.01 10.34
N ILE A 183 2.75 13.15 10.95
CA ILE A 183 1.74 13.19 12.01
C ILE A 183 0.84 14.44 11.93
N ASP A 184 -0.48 14.21 11.88
CA ASP A 184 -1.50 15.27 11.90
C ASP A 184 -2.27 15.29 13.22
N THR A 185 -1.90 16.23 14.09
CA THR A 185 -2.49 16.44 15.42
C THR A 185 -2.15 17.85 15.94
N CYS A 186 -2.81 18.30 17.00
CA CYS A 186 -2.37 19.47 17.75
C CYS A 186 -0.97 19.25 18.33
N GLN A 187 -0.12 20.26 18.21
CA GLN A 187 1.28 20.27 18.65
C GLN A 187 2.11 19.11 18.06
N ALA A 188 1.79 18.70 16.83
CA ALA A 188 2.40 17.56 16.13
C ALA A 188 3.94 17.59 16.14
N ASN A 189 4.55 18.77 16.02
CA ASN A 189 6.01 18.91 15.93
C ASN A 189 6.72 18.45 17.21
N THR A 190 6.02 18.36 18.33
CA THR A 190 6.55 17.90 19.61
C THR A 190 6.76 16.38 19.65
N MET A 191 6.04 15.63 18.80
CA MET A 191 6.01 14.15 18.82
C MET A 191 7.31 13.49 18.36
N TYR A 192 8.14 14.21 17.60
CA TYR A 192 9.40 13.69 17.07
C TYR A 192 10.63 14.36 17.68
N THR A 193 10.47 15.14 18.77
CA THR A 193 11.59 15.87 19.41
C THR A 193 12.60 14.95 20.08
N HIS A 194 12.13 13.80 20.60
CA HIS A 194 12.96 12.83 21.31
C HIS A 194 13.51 11.71 20.43
N PHE A 195 13.24 11.71 19.12
CA PHE A 195 13.82 10.71 18.23
C PHE A 195 15.36 10.82 18.23
N TYR A 196 16.01 9.66 18.29
CA TYR A 196 17.46 9.55 18.34
C TYR A 196 18.02 8.53 17.32
N SER A 197 17.17 7.72 16.70
CA SER A 197 17.58 6.76 15.67
C SER A 197 17.88 7.46 14.34
N PRO A 198 18.91 7.02 13.60
CA PRO A 198 19.27 7.63 12.34
C PRO A 198 18.29 7.25 11.21
N ASN A 199 18.46 7.91 10.07
CA ASN A 199 17.72 7.71 8.82
C ASN A 199 16.22 8.00 8.95
N ILE A 200 15.84 8.90 9.86
CA ILE A 200 14.46 9.35 10.06
C ILE A 200 14.30 10.77 9.53
N ILE A 201 13.29 10.97 8.68
CA ILE A 201 12.73 12.28 8.34
C ILE A 201 11.37 12.35 9.03
N ALA A 202 11.11 13.42 9.78
CA ALA A 202 9.85 13.58 10.48
C ALA A 202 9.18 14.92 10.12
N THR A 203 7.87 14.92 9.94
CA THR A 203 7.08 16.11 9.67
C THR A 203 5.75 16.09 10.45
N GLY A 204 5.31 17.27 10.89
CA GLY A 204 4.11 17.44 11.70
C GLY A 204 3.26 18.62 11.23
N SER A 205 1.97 18.58 11.53
CA SER A 205 1.01 19.60 11.07
C SER A 205 1.02 20.92 11.85
N SER A 206 1.52 20.95 13.08
CA SER A 206 1.45 22.13 13.97
C SER A 206 2.59 22.23 14.98
N ALA A 207 3.03 23.46 15.25
CA ALA A 207 4.09 23.76 16.21
C ALA A 207 3.63 23.65 17.68
N LEU A 208 4.59 23.70 18.61
CA LEU A 208 4.30 23.78 20.05
C LEU A 208 3.33 24.94 20.33
N SER A 209 2.35 24.72 21.21
CA SER A 209 1.28 25.68 21.53
C SER A 209 0.30 26.02 20.39
N GLN A 210 0.32 25.29 19.26
CA GLN A 210 -0.67 25.44 18.20
C GLN A 210 -1.62 24.23 18.11
N SER A 211 -2.86 24.49 17.67
CA SER A 211 -3.79 23.43 17.27
C SER A 211 -3.56 23.03 15.81
N SER A 212 -3.99 21.82 15.43
CA SER A 212 -4.27 21.49 14.04
C SER A 212 -5.76 21.73 13.76
N TYR A 213 -6.12 21.93 12.49
CA TYR A 213 -7.45 22.39 12.11
C TYR A 213 -8.09 21.49 11.07
N SER A 214 -9.39 21.26 11.23
CA SER A 214 -10.21 20.57 10.25
C SER A 214 -10.50 21.43 9.01
N HIS A 215 -10.85 20.79 7.91
CA HIS A 215 -11.25 21.39 6.64
C HIS A 215 -12.53 20.70 6.10
N HIS A 216 -13.18 21.30 5.09
CA HIS A 216 -14.39 20.79 4.42
C HIS A 216 -15.46 20.25 5.39
N ALA A 217 -16.25 21.15 5.97
CA ALA A 217 -17.47 20.75 6.67
C ALA A 217 -18.53 20.28 5.66
N ASP A 218 -19.05 19.06 5.84
CA ASP A 218 -20.14 18.53 5.02
C ASP A 218 -21.44 18.58 5.85
N SER A 219 -22.47 19.22 5.32
CA SER A 219 -23.76 19.38 6.02
C SER A 219 -24.59 18.11 6.09
N ASP A 220 -24.42 17.20 5.13
CA ASP A 220 -25.15 15.93 5.06
C ASP A 220 -24.51 14.89 6.00
N VAL A 221 -23.17 14.89 6.10
CA VAL A 221 -22.43 14.09 7.09
C VAL A 221 -22.51 14.72 8.50
N GLY A 222 -22.65 16.05 8.55
CA GLY A 222 -22.83 16.84 9.77
C GLY A 222 -21.55 17.15 10.54
N VAL A 223 -20.37 16.87 9.97
CA VAL A 223 -19.05 17.05 10.58
C VAL A 223 -18.02 17.45 9.52
N ALA A 224 -16.82 17.86 9.95
CA ALA A 224 -15.69 18.03 9.04
C ALA A 224 -15.16 16.68 8.57
N VAL A 225 -14.83 16.58 7.28
CA VAL A 225 -14.50 15.31 6.63
C VAL A 225 -13.01 15.12 6.34
N ILE A 226 -12.16 16.13 6.56
CA ILE A 226 -10.70 16.03 6.39
C ILE A 226 -9.99 17.07 7.26
N ASP A 227 -8.70 16.89 7.58
CA ASP A 227 -7.88 17.93 8.21
C ASP A 227 -7.08 18.75 7.18
N ARG A 228 -6.81 20.03 7.51
CA ARG A 228 -6.21 21.00 6.60
C ARG A 228 -4.84 20.57 6.08
N TRP A 229 -3.95 20.20 7.00
CA TRP A 229 -2.59 19.82 6.64
C TRP A 229 -2.58 18.58 5.75
N THR A 230 -3.34 17.56 6.14
CA THR A 230 -3.52 16.35 5.34
C THR A 230 -4.13 16.64 3.97
N TYR A 231 -5.14 17.52 3.88
CA TYR A 231 -5.73 17.94 2.61
C TYR A 231 -4.70 18.53 1.63
N TYR A 232 -3.83 19.45 2.08
CA TYR A 232 -2.84 20.07 1.20
C TYR A 232 -1.70 19.11 0.82
N ILE A 233 -1.37 18.13 1.67
CA ILE A 233 -0.47 17.03 1.28
C ILE A 233 -1.11 16.18 0.19
N LEU A 234 -2.38 15.80 0.36
CA LEU A 234 -3.11 15.02 -0.65
C LEU A 234 -3.22 15.79 -1.96
N GLU A 235 -3.51 17.09 -1.92
CA GLU A 235 -3.51 17.96 -3.11
C GLU A 235 -2.17 17.91 -3.86
N PHE A 236 -1.04 17.99 -3.14
CA PHE A 236 0.29 17.83 -3.74
C PHE A 236 0.47 16.43 -4.34
N LEU A 237 0.16 15.37 -3.60
CA LEU A 237 0.34 13.99 -4.04
C LEU A 237 -0.55 13.66 -5.25
N GLU A 238 -1.76 14.20 -5.33
CA GLU A 238 -2.70 13.96 -6.42
C GLU A 238 -2.32 14.76 -7.68
N THR A 239 -1.84 16.01 -7.53
CA THR A 239 -1.57 16.91 -8.67
C THR A 239 -0.12 16.86 -9.16
N GLN A 240 0.85 16.66 -8.27
CA GLN A 240 2.28 16.68 -8.60
C GLN A 240 2.91 15.28 -8.71
N VAL A 241 2.32 14.27 -8.06
CA VAL A 241 2.81 12.88 -8.04
C VAL A 241 1.79 11.98 -8.74
N THR A 242 1.61 12.19 -10.04
CA THR A 242 0.51 11.58 -10.81
C THR A 242 0.79 10.14 -11.26
N ASN A 243 2.05 9.70 -11.24
CA ASN A 243 2.44 8.37 -11.70
C ASN A 243 3.69 7.84 -10.96
N GLN A 244 3.97 6.55 -11.14
CA GLN A 244 5.06 5.85 -10.45
C GLN A 244 6.48 6.28 -10.89
N SER A 245 6.61 7.05 -11.97
CA SER A 245 7.88 7.57 -12.45
C SER A 245 8.15 9.01 -12.00
N SER A 246 7.31 9.55 -11.11
CA SER A 246 7.47 10.90 -10.59
C SER A 246 8.81 11.07 -9.88
N LYS A 247 9.49 12.18 -10.18
CA LYS A 247 10.77 12.56 -9.56
C LYS A 247 10.61 13.69 -8.54
N ARG A 248 9.37 14.00 -8.14
CA ARG A 248 9.11 15.01 -7.10
C ARG A 248 9.79 14.57 -5.81
N THR A 249 10.44 15.52 -5.17
CA THR A 249 11.22 15.25 -3.96
C THR A 249 10.42 15.54 -2.70
N LEU A 250 10.89 15.06 -1.55
CA LEU A 250 10.39 15.48 -0.26
C LEU A 250 10.60 16.98 -0.04
N GLY A 251 11.67 17.56 -0.60
CA GLY A 251 11.85 19.01 -0.65
C GLY A 251 10.70 19.72 -1.37
N ASP A 252 10.30 19.24 -2.56
CA ASP A 252 9.16 19.81 -3.30
C ASP A 252 7.85 19.72 -2.48
N LEU A 253 7.63 18.60 -1.78
CA LEU A 253 6.45 18.41 -0.92
C LEU A 253 6.43 19.37 0.28
N PHE A 254 7.56 19.53 0.98
CA PHE A 254 7.60 20.37 2.17
C PHE A 254 7.64 21.86 1.82
N ASP A 255 8.20 22.22 0.66
CA ASP A 255 8.12 23.59 0.14
C ASP A 255 6.71 23.97 -0.33
N SER A 256 5.82 23.00 -0.57
CA SER A 256 4.42 23.28 -0.89
C SER A 256 3.57 23.60 0.33
N TYR A 257 4.13 23.56 1.54
CA TYR A 257 3.42 23.95 2.75
C TYR A 257 3.13 25.45 2.76
N ASP A 258 1.87 25.79 2.98
CA ASP A 258 1.38 27.17 3.03
C ASP A 258 0.63 27.38 4.35
N GLU A 259 1.29 28.02 5.32
CA GLU A 259 0.73 28.31 6.65
C GLU A 259 -0.58 29.12 6.57
N SER A 260 -0.74 29.96 5.54
CA SER A 260 -1.96 30.75 5.35
C SER A 260 -3.17 29.89 4.99
N LYS A 261 -2.93 28.74 4.37
CA LYS A 261 -3.96 27.76 4.03
C LYS A 261 -4.15 26.72 5.13
N ILE A 262 -3.05 26.24 5.71
CA ILE A 262 -3.00 25.20 6.74
C ILE A 262 -3.54 25.72 8.08
N HIS A 263 -3.36 27.02 8.37
CA HIS A 263 -3.71 27.71 9.63
C HIS A 263 -2.91 27.26 10.86
N SER A 264 -1.86 26.48 10.66
CA SER A 264 -0.85 26.12 11.66
C SER A 264 0.52 26.08 10.98
N GLN A 265 1.58 26.03 11.78
CA GLN A 265 2.96 25.97 11.31
C GLN A 265 3.43 24.51 11.28
N PRO A 266 3.44 23.86 10.09
CA PRO A 266 4.01 22.55 9.96
C PRO A 266 5.53 22.60 10.16
N GLY A 267 6.09 21.54 10.73
CA GLY A 267 7.53 21.43 10.98
C GLY A 267 8.12 20.22 10.27
N VAL A 268 9.41 20.30 9.95
CA VAL A 268 10.18 19.17 9.43
C VAL A 268 11.48 19.04 10.21
N ARG A 269 11.87 17.81 10.53
CA ARG A 269 13.11 17.45 11.23
C ARG A 269 13.99 16.60 10.32
N TRP A 270 15.26 16.99 10.19
CA TRP A 270 16.22 16.41 9.25
C TRP A 270 17.52 15.92 9.89
N ASP A 271 17.84 16.32 11.13
CA ASP A 271 19.14 16.11 11.77
C ASP A 271 19.52 14.64 11.99
N LEU A 272 18.52 13.75 12.02
CA LEU A 272 18.72 12.29 12.12
C LEU A 272 18.99 11.63 10.77
N PHE A 273 18.76 12.34 9.66
CA PHE A 273 19.00 11.81 8.33
C PHE A 273 20.48 12.01 7.93
N PRO A 274 21.16 11.00 7.38
CA PRO A 274 22.53 11.16 6.90
C PRO A 274 22.63 12.27 5.85
N GLY A 275 23.50 13.25 6.08
CA GLY A 275 23.61 14.45 5.24
C GLY A 275 22.57 15.55 5.54
N GLY A 276 21.73 15.35 6.56
CA GLY A 276 20.79 16.33 7.06
C GLY A 276 19.75 16.77 6.02
N GLU A 277 19.38 18.03 6.07
CA GLU A 277 18.37 18.62 5.19
C GLU A 277 18.76 18.53 3.71
N ALA A 278 20.04 18.73 3.37
CA ALA A 278 20.49 18.75 1.98
C ALA A 278 20.24 17.42 1.26
N GLU A 279 20.49 16.30 1.93
CA GLU A 279 20.25 14.96 1.39
C GLU A 279 18.79 14.53 1.58
N GLY A 280 18.19 14.82 2.73
CA GLY A 280 16.79 14.45 3.01
C GLY A 280 15.82 15.07 2.01
N ARG A 281 16.05 16.33 1.61
CA ARG A 281 15.24 17.02 0.61
C ARG A 281 15.36 16.44 -0.80
N GLN A 282 16.41 15.68 -1.11
CA GLN A 282 16.61 15.07 -2.42
C GLN A 282 15.91 13.72 -2.57
N ARG A 283 15.50 13.08 -1.47
CA ARG A 283 14.71 11.84 -1.52
C ARG A 283 13.43 12.06 -2.29
N ILE A 284 13.09 11.11 -3.16
CA ILE A 284 11.88 11.24 -3.98
C ILE A 284 10.67 10.78 -3.16
N VAL A 285 9.52 11.41 -3.38
CA VAL A 285 8.27 11.01 -2.70
C VAL A 285 7.96 9.52 -2.94
N MET A 286 8.30 9.04 -4.13
CA MET A 286 8.15 7.63 -4.52
C MET A 286 8.96 6.65 -3.65
N ASP A 287 10.01 7.10 -2.96
CA ASP A 287 10.81 6.28 -2.04
C ASP A 287 10.04 5.90 -0.76
N PHE A 288 8.88 6.51 -0.51
CA PHE A 288 8.03 6.22 0.65
C PHE A 288 6.58 5.94 0.27
N PHE A 289 6.07 6.55 -0.80
CA PHE A 289 4.65 6.47 -1.17
C PHE A 289 4.34 5.50 -2.30
N GLY A 290 5.35 5.01 -3.04
CA GLY A 290 5.11 4.22 -4.24
C GLY A 290 5.74 2.84 -4.24
N ASN A 291 5.48 2.06 -5.29
CA ASN A 291 6.08 0.73 -5.41
C ASN A 291 7.56 0.81 -5.78
N VAL A 292 8.35 -0.15 -5.29
CA VAL A 292 9.69 -0.42 -5.80
C VAL A 292 9.56 -1.44 -6.93
N GLN A 293 9.79 -1.01 -8.16
CA GLN A 293 9.85 -1.92 -9.31
C GLN A 293 11.29 -2.40 -9.47
N ASN A 294 11.62 -3.56 -8.88
CA ASN A 294 12.86 -4.25 -9.24
C ASN A 294 12.67 -4.85 -10.62
N VAL A 295 13.11 -4.13 -11.65
CA VAL A 295 13.34 -4.74 -12.96
C VAL A 295 14.66 -5.48 -12.85
N ASP A 296 14.60 -6.79 -12.66
CA ASP A 296 15.75 -7.66 -12.90
C ASP A 296 16.05 -7.58 -14.40
N VAL A 297 16.85 -6.59 -14.79
CA VAL A 297 17.50 -6.63 -16.10
C VAL A 297 18.58 -7.68 -15.94
N GLU A 298 18.29 -8.92 -16.33
CA GLU A 298 19.33 -9.95 -16.45
C GLU A 298 20.42 -9.38 -17.37
N GLY A 299 21.48 -8.90 -16.71
CA GLY A 299 22.61 -8.24 -17.32
C GLY A 299 23.37 -9.24 -18.17
N ASN A 300 23.08 -9.18 -19.46
CA ASN A 300 23.79 -9.70 -20.61
C ASN A 300 25.31 -9.87 -20.42
N HIS A 301 25.73 -10.99 -19.83
CA HIS A 301 27.06 -11.57 -19.96
C HIS A 301 26.96 -13.08 -20.21
N GLY A 302 26.46 -13.44 -21.40
CA GLY A 302 26.59 -14.79 -21.94
C GLY A 302 25.50 -15.17 -22.94
N ASN A 303 25.85 -15.19 -24.22
CA ASN A 303 25.09 -15.80 -25.33
C ASN A 303 23.85 -15.04 -25.88
N ALA A 304 24.08 -13.85 -26.42
CA ALA A 304 23.12 -13.04 -27.19
C ALA A 304 22.60 -13.67 -28.50
N THR A 305 22.87 -14.94 -28.80
CA THR A 305 22.36 -15.65 -29.98
C THR A 305 21.25 -16.65 -29.68
N ALA A 306 21.08 -17.06 -28.42
CA ALA A 306 19.99 -17.95 -28.01
C ALA A 306 18.68 -17.19 -27.73
N ASP A 307 18.79 -15.98 -27.17
CA ASP A 307 17.65 -15.23 -26.62
C ASP A 307 16.84 -14.45 -27.67
N ALA A 308 17.45 -14.08 -28.80
CA ALA A 308 16.71 -13.50 -29.92
C ALA A 308 15.80 -14.53 -30.62
N ASN A 309 16.12 -15.82 -30.50
CA ASN A 309 15.32 -16.89 -31.11
C ASN A 309 14.13 -17.26 -30.22
N SER A 310 14.28 -17.29 -28.89
CA SER A 310 13.16 -17.51 -27.96
C SER A 310 12.11 -16.41 -28.04
N LEU A 311 12.53 -15.14 -28.04
CA LEU A 311 11.61 -14.01 -28.16
C LEU A 311 10.85 -14.00 -29.50
N ARG A 312 11.52 -14.43 -30.57
CA ARG A 312 10.90 -14.56 -31.90
C ARG A 312 9.94 -15.73 -31.95
N GLU A 313 10.24 -16.83 -31.28
CA GLU A 313 9.35 -18.00 -31.14
C GLU A 313 8.10 -17.64 -30.33
N ASP A 314 8.24 -16.89 -29.25
CA ASP A 314 7.13 -16.43 -28.41
C ASP A 314 6.23 -15.44 -29.15
N LEU A 315 6.79 -14.49 -29.90
CA LEU A 315 6.01 -13.58 -30.74
C LEU A 315 5.24 -14.32 -31.84
N VAL A 316 5.83 -15.38 -32.41
CA VAL A 316 5.14 -16.23 -33.40
C VAL A 316 4.05 -17.07 -32.74
N ALA A 317 4.25 -17.55 -31.51
CA ALA A 317 3.24 -18.28 -30.75
C ALA A 317 2.05 -17.38 -30.39
N ILE A 318 2.31 -16.15 -29.96
CA ILE A 318 1.28 -15.14 -29.66
C ILE A 318 0.51 -14.78 -30.94
N ALA A 319 1.20 -14.57 -32.07
CA ALA A 319 0.55 -14.29 -33.34
C ALA A 319 -0.38 -15.43 -33.78
N LYS A 320 0.03 -16.69 -33.60
CA LYS A 320 -0.82 -17.86 -33.88
C LYS A 320 -2.05 -17.93 -32.97
N LEU A 321 -1.88 -17.66 -31.67
CA LEU A 321 -3.00 -17.62 -30.72
C LEU A 321 -4.02 -16.54 -31.08
N VAL A 322 -3.56 -15.35 -31.49
CA VAL A 322 -4.44 -14.26 -31.96
C VAL A 322 -5.19 -14.66 -33.23
N GLU A 323 -4.54 -15.38 -34.15
CA GLU A 323 -5.15 -15.84 -35.39
C GLU A 323 -6.14 -17.00 -35.16
N GLU A 324 -5.86 -17.89 -34.20
CA GLU A 324 -6.81 -18.91 -33.72
C GLU A 324 -8.05 -18.28 -33.09
N TRP A 325 -7.86 -17.27 -32.24
CA TRP A 325 -8.98 -16.52 -31.65
C TRP A 325 -9.84 -15.82 -32.71
N ARG A 326 -9.22 -15.16 -33.68
CA ARG A 326 -9.95 -14.55 -34.82
C ARG A 326 -10.71 -15.58 -35.67
N ARG A 327 -10.22 -16.81 -35.79
CA ARG A 327 -10.92 -17.89 -36.50
C ARG A 327 -12.10 -18.46 -35.71
N GLN A 328 -12.16 -18.25 -34.41
CA GLN A 328 -13.27 -18.68 -33.55
C GLN A 328 -14.39 -17.62 -33.45
N GLU A 329 -14.18 -16.39 -33.93
CA GLU A 329 -15.22 -15.34 -33.97
C GLU A 329 -16.44 -15.57 -34.90
N PRO A 330 -16.46 -16.43 -35.94
CA PRO A 330 -17.66 -16.59 -36.78
C PRO A 330 -18.71 -17.59 -36.28
N GLN A 331 -18.73 -17.99 -34.99
CA GLN A 331 -19.75 -18.92 -34.46
C GLN A 331 -20.60 -18.39 -33.28
N VAL A 332 -20.49 -17.13 -32.88
CA VAL A 332 -21.36 -16.55 -31.83
C VAL A 332 -22.55 -15.75 -32.40
N HIS A 333 -22.59 -15.45 -33.70
CA HIS A 333 -23.65 -14.63 -34.32
C HIS A 333 -24.58 -15.33 -35.33
N ALA A 334 -24.62 -16.67 -35.39
CA ALA A 334 -25.45 -17.42 -36.35
C ALA A 334 -26.69 -18.12 -35.74
N GLN A 335 -27.22 -17.64 -34.61
CA GLN A 335 -28.48 -18.14 -34.02
C GLN A 335 -29.45 -17.01 -33.67
N SER A 336 -29.93 -16.29 -34.69
CA SER A 336 -31.17 -15.51 -34.57
C SER A 336 -31.67 -15.08 -35.95
N ALA A 337 -32.24 -16.03 -36.70
CA ALA A 337 -33.16 -15.71 -37.79
C ALA A 337 -34.43 -16.57 -37.60
N PRO A 338 -35.62 -15.98 -37.35
CA PRO A 338 -36.87 -16.70 -37.46
C PRO A 338 -37.41 -16.61 -38.89
N GLU A 339 -37.69 -17.77 -39.46
CA GLU A 339 -38.47 -17.94 -40.69
C GLU A 339 -39.95 -17.55 -40.46
N SER A 340 -40.57 -17.09 -41.54
CA SER A 340 -41.90 -16.49 -41.61
C SER A 340 -43.04 -17.52 -41.65
N SER A 341 -44.17 -17.16 -41.04
CA SER A 341 -45.49 -17.66 -41.44
C SER A 341 -46.55 -16.56 -41.30
N SER A 342 -47.29 -16.38 -42.39
CA SER A 342 -48.31 -15.37 -42.70
C SER A 342 -49.61 -15.44 -41.89
N ASN A 343 -50.20 -14.28 -41.54
CA ASN A 343 -51.55 -13.85 -41.98
C ASN A 343 -52.01 -12.51 -41.37
N GLY A 344 -52.56 -11.62 -42.21
CA GLY A 344 -53.67 -10.70 -41.87
C GLY A 344 -53.37 -9.21 -41.61
N THR A 345 -53.60 -8.38 -42.65
CA THR A 345 -54.27 -7.04 -42.70
C THR A 345 -54.55 -6.27 -41.38
N SER A 346 -54.41 -4.95 -41.22
CA SER A 346 -54.46 -3.78 -42.12
C SER A 346 -54.03 -2.49 -41.37
N ASP A 347 -53.50 -1.52 -42.11
CA ASP A 347 -53.53 -0.04 -41.96
C ASP A 347 -52.93 0.69 -40.74
N GLY A 348 -52.11 1.72 -41.04
CA GLY A 348 -52.04 2.96 -40.24
C GLY A 348 -50.67 3.45 -39.74
N GLU A 349 -49.95 4.19 -40.59
CA GLU A 349 -49.07 5.35 -40.33
C GLU A 349 -48.12 5.42 -39.09
N THR A 350 -46.83 5.24 -39.40
CA THR A 350 -45.63 6.05 -39.10
C THR A 350 -45.36 6.74 -37.73
N ARG A 351 -44.18 6.33 -37.20
CA ARG A 351 -43.07 7.09 -36.56
C ARG A 351 -42.95 7.18 -35.03
N GLN A 352 -42.33 6.11 -34.51
CA GLN A 352 -41.08 6.03 -33.72
C GLN A 352 -40.95 6.73 -32.36
N ASP A 353 -41.23 5.91 -31.34
CA ASP A 353 -40.65 5.85 -29.99
C ASP A 353 -39.15 5.46 -29.96
N ASN A 354 -38.42 5.84 -28.91
CA ASN A 354 -38.10 4.90 -27.81
C ASN A 354 -37.21 5.48 -26.71
N THR A 355 -37.72 5.41 -25.48
CA THR A 355 -36.98 5.25 -24.23
C THR A 355 -37.07 3.77 -23.84
N GLY A 356 -35.98 3.15 -23.37
CA GLY A 356 -35.93 1.71 -23.12
C GLY A 356 -35.00 1.33 -21.97
N THR A 357 -35.63 0.83 -20.91
CA THR A 357 -35.14 0.42 -19.60
C THR A 357 -34.43 -0.95 -19.60
N ALA A 358 -33.62 -1.17 -18.57
CA ALA A 358 -32.78 -2.35 -18.33
C ALA A 358 -33.54 -3.63 -17.93
N SER A 359 -32.95 -4.79 -18.23
CA SER A 359 -33.30 -6.10 -17.65
C SER A 359 -32.05 -6.87 -17.20
N LYS A 360 -32.13 -7.47 -16.02
CA LYS A 360 -31.11 -8.24 -15.28
C LYS A 360 -30.90 -9.65 -15.88
N ILE A 361 -29.67 -10.19 -15.79
CA ILE A 361 -29.35 -11.60 -16.06
C ILE A 361 -28.57 -12.18 -14.87
N SER A 362 -29.00 -13.36 -14.42
CA SER A 362 -28.39 -14.20 -13.37
C SER A 362 -27.38 -15.21 -13.95
N PRO A 363 -26.31 -15.61 -13.23
CA PRO A 363 -25.26 -16.46 -13.78
C PRO A 363 -25.60 -17.96 -13.68
N ALA A 364 -25.39 -18.70 -14.77
CA ALA A 364 -25.46 -20.15 -14.81
C ALA A 364 -24.05 -20.77 -14.69
N ALA A 365 -23.94 -21.86 -13.91
CA ALA A 365 -22.70 -22.59 -13.66
C ALA A 365 -22.20 -23.33 -14.91
N MET A 366 -20.90 -23.18 -15.21
CA MET A 366 -20.23 -23.82 -16.33
C MET A 366 -19.64 -25.18 -15.91
N LYS A 367 -19.94 -26.22 -16.69
CA LYS A 367 -19.54 -27.61 -16.46
C LYS A 367 -18.15 -27.84 -17.07
N MET A 368 -17.20 -28.37 -16.28
CA MET A 368 -15.84 -28.70 -16.74
C MET A 368 -15.82 -30.01 -17.53
N ASP A 369 -15.10 -30.01 -18.66
CA ASP A 369 -14.81 -31.17 -19.49
C ASP A 369 -13.64 -31.99 -18.92
N ASP A 370 -13.78 -33.32 -18.94
CA ASP A 370 -13.02 -34.25 -18.11
C ASP A 370 -12.05 -35.11 -18.96
N SER A 371 -11.18 -34.46 -19.74
CA SER A 371 -10.35 -35.15 -20.74
C SER A 371 -8.85 -35.28 -20.41
N ASN A 372 -8.38 -34.83 -19.22
CA ASN A 372 -6.94 -34.89 -18.88
C ASN A 372 -6.60 -35.47 -17.48
N GLY A 373 -7.56 -36.03 -16.75
CA GLY A 373 -7.36 -36.47 -15.36
C GLY A 373 -6.32 -37.57 -15.14
N TRP A 374 -6.11 -38.48 -16.12
CA TRP A 374 -5.24 -39.64 -15.91
C TRP A 374 -3.75 -39.33 -16.06
N LYS A 375 -3.38 -38.45 -17.01
CA LYS A 375 -1.99 -38.02 -17.20
C LYS A 375 -1.47 -37.23 -15.99
N ASN A 376 -2.30 -36.35 -15.45
CA ASN A 376 -1.94 -35.54 -14.28
C ASN A 376 -1.80 -36.40 -13.02
N ARG A 377 -2.60 -37.46 -12.88
CA ARG A 377 -2.45 -38.45 -11.78
C ARG A 377 -1.18 -39.28 -11.91
N LEU A 378 -0.77 -39.65 -13.12
CA LEU A 378 0.48 -40.38 -13.37
C LEU A 378 1.72 -39.52 -13.08
N VAL A 379 1.69 -38.23 -13.44
CA VAL A 379 2.75 -37.28 -13.10
C VAL A 379 2.81 -37.04 -11.59
N GLY A 380 1.65 -36.90 -10.92
CA GLY A 380 1.62 -36.79 -9.46
C GLY A 380 2.19 -38.02 -8.74
N LEU A 381 1.90 -39.22 -9.26
CA LEU A 381 2.40 -40.46 -8.67
C LEU A 381 3.93 -40.60 -8.83
N SER A 382 4.48 -40.21 -9.99
CA SER A 382 5.92 -40.30 -10.24
C SER A 382 6.73 -39.34 -9.34
N VAL A 383 6.22 -38.13 -9.14
CA VAL A 383 6.84 -37.12 -8.25
C VAL A 383 6.81 -37.57 -6.78
N LEU A 384 5.72 -38.17 -6.33
CA LEU A 384 5.64 -38.69 -4.95
C LEU A 384 6.58 -39.87 -4.72
N THR A 385 6.74 -40.75 -5.73
CA THR A 385 7.67 -41.87 -5.62
C THR A 385 9.13 -41.43 -5.62
N SER A 386 9.51 -40.41 -6.41
CA SER A 386 10.87 -39.90 -6.42
C SER A 386 11.22 -39.15 -5.13
N LEU A 387 10.30 -38.36 -4.59
CA LEU A 387 10.48 -37.70 -3.29
C LEU A 387 10.60 -38.70 -2.14
N GLY A 388 9.79 -39.76 -2.15
CA GLY A 388 9.88 -40.84 -1.17
C GLY A 388 11.22 -41.58 -1.21
N ALA A 389 11.75 -41.84 -2.42
CA ALA A 389 13.04 -42.49 -2.60
C ALA A 389 14.21 -41.60 -2.13
N VAL A 390 14.17 -40.29 -2.40
CA VAL A 390 15.18 -39.33 -1.93
C VAL A 390 15.17 -39.22 -0.41
N TRP A 391 13.99 -39.15 0.21
CA TRP A 391 13.86 -39.11 1.67
C TRP A 391 14.40 -40.39 2.33
N PHE A 392 14.07 -41.56 1.77
CA PHE A 392 14.54 -42.84 2.27
C PHE A 392 16.07 -42.99 2.15
N ALA A 393 16.65 -42.58 1.02
CA ALA A 393 18.10 -42.56 0.82
C ALA A 393 18.81 -41.61 1.81
N GLY A 394 18.23 -40.43 2.05
CA GLY A 394 18.72 -39.49 3.08
C GLY A 394 18.67 -40.08 4.50
N SER A 395 17.64 -40.87 4.82
CA SER A 395 17.49 -41.52 6.13
C SER A 395 18.53 -42.63 6.39
N LEU A 396 19.02 -43.28 5.34
CA LEU A 396 20.05 -44.33 5.42
C LEU A 396 21.47 -43.74 5.48
N LEU A 397 21.71 -42.59 4.84
CA LEU A 397 22.99 -41.89 4.85
C LEU A 397 23.23 -41.08 6.13
N GLY A 398 22.18 -40.76 6.90
CA GLY A 398 22.28 -40.05 8.18
C GLY A 398 22.61 -40.92 9.41
N LYS A 399 22.98 -42.19 9.22
CA LYS A 399 23.31 -43.14 10.30
C LYS A 399 24.71 -43.75 10.23
N SER A 400 25.64 -43.16 9.45
CA SER A 400 27.07 -43.53 9.49
C SER A 400 27.92 -42.47 10.13
#